data_AF-A0A314UJ12-F1
#
_entry.id   AF-A0A314UJ12-F1
#
_cell.length_a   1.000
_cell.length_b   1.000
_cell.length_c   1.000
_cell.angle_alpha   90.00
_cell.angle_beta   90.00
_cell.angle_gamma   90.00
#
_symmetry.space_group_name_H-M   'P 1'
#
loop_
_entity.id
_entity.type
_entity.pdbx_description
1 polymer ?
#
loop_
_entity_poly.entity_id
_entity_poly.type
_entity_poly.pdbx_seq_one_letter_code
_entity_poly.pdbx_strand_id
1 'polypeptide(L)'
;MQATLAPPATGKMVKGLVMCYTVIFITFYSTALSGYWVFGNKASSNIILSLMPDEGPSLAPTWVLAVTVIFVLLQLLAIGLVYSQVAYEIMEKKSADVNQGMFSKRNLIPRIILRSLYMLLCGFFAAMLPFFGDISGVVGAVGFIPLDFILPMLLYNKTYKPPKSTFIYWINISIMIVFTGAGILGTFSSVRKLVLDASKFKLFSDDVVD
;
A
#
# COMPACT_ATOMS: atom_id res chain seq x y z
N MET A 1 -8.06 15.01 -14.20
CA MET A 1 -9.17 14.04 -14.34
C MET A 1 -10.48 14.70 -13.92
N GLN A 2 -11.39 14.93 -14.86
CA GLN A 2 -12.71 15.50 -14.59
C GLN A 2 -13.56 14.43 -13.90
N ALA A 3 -13.75 14.56 -12.59
CA ALA A 3 -14.66 13.72 -11.85
C ALA A 3 -16.07 13.92 -12.42
N THR A 4 -16.64 12.84 -12.92
CA THR A 4 -18.02 12.72 -13.38
C THR A 4 -18.95 13.29 -12.32
N LEU A 5 -19.51 14.47 -12.59
CA LEU A 5 -20.63 15.11 -11.90
C LEU A 5 -21.93 14.33 -12.14
N ALA A 6 -21.89 12.99 -12.03
CA ALA A 6 -23.11 12.22 -11.93
C ALA A 6 -23.63 12.36 -10.49
N PRO A 7 -24.93 12.63 -10.28
CA PRO A 7 -25.53 12.60 -8.94
C PRO A 7 -25.20 11.25 -8.28
N PRO A 8 -25.15 11.17 -6.94
CA PRO A 8 -24.70 9.96 -6.24
C PRO A 8 -25.45 8.78 -6.84
N ALA A 9 -24.71 7.82 -7.40
CA ALA A 9 -25.27 6.68 -8.10
C ALA A 9 -25.92 5.72 -7.08
N THR A 10 -27.04 6.15 -6.50
CA THR A 10 -27.73 5.47 -5.42
C THR A 10 -28.23 4.10 -5.90
N GLY A 11 -27.99 3.08 -5.08
CA GLY A 11 -28.38 1.70 -5.34
C GLY A 11 -27.35 0.87 -6.11
N LYS A 12 -27.11 1.17 -7.39
CA LYS A 12 -26.25 0.33 -8.25
C LYS A 12 -24.77 0.37 -7.84
N MET A 13 -24.25 1.55 -7.47
CA MET A 13 -22.86 1.70 -7.02
C MET A 13 -22.62 0.99 -5.68
N VAL A 14 -23.57 1.05 -4.74
CA VAL A 14 -23.46 0.35 -3.45
C VAL A 14 -23.46 -1.16 -3.64
N LYS A 15 -24.33 -1.70 -4.51
CA LYS A 15 -24.33 -3.13 -4.84
C LYS A 15 -23.02 -3.59 -5.46
N GLY A 16 -22.47 -2.80 -6.39
CA GLY A 16 -21.15 -3.06 -6.97
C GLY A 16 -20.04 -3.04 -5.91
N LEU A 17 -20.05 -2.03 -5.04
CA LEU A 17 -19.07 -1.90 -3.96
C LEU A 17 -19.12 -3.08 -2.99
N VAL A 18 -20.32 -3.49 -2.56
CA VAL A 18 -20.52 -4.65 -1.70
C VAL A 18 -19.98 -5.92 -2.37
N MET A 19 -20.33 -6.15 -3.64
CA MET A 19 -19.82 -7.30 -4.40
C MET A 19 -18.29 -7.31 -4.47
N CYS A 20 -17.67 -6.17 -4.81
CA CYS A 20 -16.21 -6.05 -4.87
C CYS A 20 -15.56 -6.38 -3.51
N TYR A 21 -16.05 -5.79 -2.42
CA TYR A 21 -15.48 -6.06 -1.09
C TYR A 21 -15.71 -7.49 -0.63
N THR A 22 -16.85 -8.12 -0.96
CA THR A 22 -17.07 -9.54 -0.67
C THR A 22 -16.07 -10.42 -1.40
N VAL A 23 -15.81 -10.18 -2.69
CA VAL A 23 -14.82 -10.94 -3.46
C VAL A 23 -13.41 -10.75 -2.90
N ILE A 24 -13.04 -9.51 -2.55
CA ILE A 24 -11.75 -9.20 -1.92
C ILE A 24 -11.63 -9.96 -0.59
N PHE A 25 -12.64 -9.88 0.27
CA PHE A 25 -12.64 -10.55 1.56
C PHE A 25 -12.46 -12.06 1.44
N ILE A 26 -13.25 -12.71 0.59
CA ILE A 26 -13.16 -14.17 0.38
C ILE A 26 -11.77 -14.56 -0.13
N THR A 27 -11.26 -13.85 -1.14
CA THR A 27 -9.98 -14.19 -1.77
C THR A 27 -8.81 -14.00 -0.81
N PHE A 28 -8.74 -12.85 -0.14
CA PHE A 28 -7.65 -12.52 0.77
C PHE A 28 -7.68 -13.41 2.02
N TYR A 29 -8.86 -13.58 2.62
CA TYR A 29 -9.00 -14.35 3.84
C TYR A 29 -8.78 -15.85 3.58
N SER A 30 -9.27 -16.39 2.45
CA SER A 30 -8.97 -17.77 2.06
C SER A 30 -7.47 -18.01 1.91
N THR A 31 -6.77 -17.09 1.24
CA THR A 31 -5.31 -17.20 1.04
C THR A 31 -4.55 -17.10 2.37
N ALA A 32 -4.95 -16.17 3.24
CA ALA A 32 -4.35 -15.98 4.55
C ALA A 32 -4.56 -17.21 5.46
N LEU A 33 -5.78 -17.76 5.50
CA LEU A 33 -6.10 -18.96 6.28
C LEU A 33 -5.30 -20.18 5.79
N SER A 34 -5.25 -20.41 4.47
CA SER A 34 -4.46 -21.52 3.92
C SER A 34 -2.97 -21.36 4.19
N GLY A 35 -2.44 -20.14 4.07
CA GLY A 35 -1.03 -19.86 4.35
C GLY A 35 -0.69 -20.10 5.82
N TYR A 36 -1.53 -19.62 6.74
CA TYR A 36 -1.34 -19.85 8.17
C TYR A 36 -1.50 -21.33 8.54
N TRP A 37 -2.38 -22.07 7.89
CA TRP A 37 -2.54 -23.50 8.16
C TRP A 37 -1.30 -24.32 7.77
N VAL A 38 -0.61 -23.93 6.70
CA VAL A 38 0.60 -24.62 6.21
C VAL A 38 1.85 -24.19 6.98
N PHE A 39 2.05 -22.89 7.18
CA PHE A 39 3.31 -22.34 7.73
C PHE A 39 3.23 -21.95 9.21
N GLY A 40 2.03 -21.81 9.76
CA GLY A 40 1.79 -21.38 11.13
C GLY A 40 2.53 -20.08 11.46
N ASN A 41 3.18 -20.07 12.63
CA ASN A 41 3.92 -18.92 13.13
C ASN A 41 5.28 -18.68 12.42
N LYS A 42 5.66 -19.52 11.46
CA LYS A 42 6.88 -19.38 10.65
C LYS A 42 6.64 -18.75 9.28
N ALA A 43 5.42 -18.28 9.01
CA ALA A 43 5.10 -17.61 7.75
C ALA A 43 5.90 -16.30 7.61
N SER A 44 6.62 -16.15 6.51
CA SER A 44 7.31 -14.91 6.16
C SER A 44 6.31 -13.88 5.65
N SER A 45 6.67 -12.59 5.75
CA SER A 45 5.88 -11.48 5.18
C SER A 45 5.69 -11.64 3.66
N ASN A 46 6.65 -12.29 2.99
CA ASN A 46 6.51 -12.72 1.61
C ASN A 46 6.36 -14.24 1.55
N ILE A 47 5.15 -14.69 1.17
CA ILE A 47 4.81 -16.12 1.13
C ILE A 47 5.68 -16.93 0.15
N ILE A 48 6.23 -16.28 -0.89
CA ILE A 48 7.11 -16.95 -1.86
C ILE A 48 8.40 -17.41 -1.18
N LEU A 49 8.94 -16.62 -0.25
CA LEU A 49 10.12 -17.00 0.55
C LEU A 49 9.82 -18.21 1.44
N SER A 50 8.60 -18.31 1.98
CA SER A 50 8.20 -19.50 2.74
C SER A 50 8.02 -20.75 1.87
N LEU A 51 7.70 -20.60 0.59
CA LEU A 51 7.55 -21.72 -0.37
C LEU A 51 8.88 -22.15 -1.01
N MET A 52 9.88 -21.28 -1.01
CA MET A 52 11.25 -21.55 -1.43
C MET A 52 12.22 -21.13 -0.31
N PRO A 53 12.31 -21.91 0.78
CA PRO A 53 13.27 -21.64 1.84
C PRO A 53 14.70 -21.79 1.33
N ASP A 54 15.63 -20.96 1.81
CA ASP A 54 17.05 -21.03 1.46
C ASP A 54 17.71 -22.34 1.95
N GLU A 55 17.18 -22.91 3.05
CA GLU A 55 17.55 -24.24 3.54
C GLU A 55 16.45 -25.27 3.28
N GLY A 56 16.63 -26.10 2.25
CA GLY A 56 15.81 -27.30 2.01
C GLY A 56 15.21 -27.41 0.61
N PRO A 57 14.47 -28.51 0.33
CA PRO A 57 13.76 -28.67 -0.93
C PRO A 57 12.57 -27.71 -0.99
N SER A 58 12.35 -27.10 -2.17
CA SER A 58 11.18 -26.24 -2.39
C SER A 58 9.89 -27.02 -2.13
N LEU A 59 8.99 -26.43 -1.34
CA LEU A 59 7.71 -27.03 -0.95
C LEU A 59 6.70 -27.05 -2.11
N ALA A 60 7.00 -26.37 -3.22
CA ALA A 60 6.18 -26.32 -4.42
C ALA A 60 7.03 -26.58 -5.69
N PRO A 61 6.41 -26.99 -6.80
CA PRO A 61 7.13 -27.15 -8.06
C PRO A 61 7.75 -25.82 -8.50
N THR A 62 9.03 -25.84 -8.86
CA THR A 62 9.80 -24.64 -9.24
C THR A 62 9.18 -23.87 -10.40
N TRP A 63 8.54 -24.56 -11.36
CA TRP A 63 7.84 -23.90 -12.47
C TRP A 63 6.64 -23.06 -12.01
N VAL A 64 5.88 -23.51 -11.00
CA VAL A 64 4.74 -22.78 -10.45
C VAL A 64 5.22 -21.51 -9.76
N LEU A 65 6.29 -21.61 -8.98
CA LEU A 65 6.91 -20.47 -8.31
C LEU A 65 7.45 -19.45 -9.31
N ALA A 66 8.12 -19.92 -10.37
CA ALA A 66 8.61 -19.05 -11.44
C ALA A 66 7.47 -18.28 -12.13
N VAL A 67 6.38 -18.97 -12.50
CA VAL A 67 5.18 -18.32 -13.08
C VAL A 67 4.56 -17.32 -12.11
N THR A 68 4.48 -17.67 -10.82
CA THR A 68 3.95 -16.77 -9.78
C THR A 68 4.77 -15.50 -9.67
N VAL A 69 6.10 -15.61 -9.61
CA VAL A 69 7.01 -14.45 -9.58
C VAL A 69 6.83 -13.59 -10.82
N ILE A 70 6.73 -14.19 -12.03
CA ILE A 70 6.51 -13.44 -13.27
C ILE A 70 5.19 -12.64 -13.20
N PHE A 71 4.10 -13.25 -12.74
CA PHE A 71 2.83 -12.54 -12.60
C PHE A 71 2.88 -11.43 -11.55
N VAL A 72 3.54 -11.66 -10.42
CA VAL A 72 3.74 -10.62 -9.40
C VAL A 72 4.55 -9.46 -9.99
N LEU A 73 5.63 -9.72 -10.72
CA LEU A 73 6.42 -8.68 -11.37
C LEU A 73 5.60 -7.89 -12.39
N LEU A 74 4.84 -8.57 -13.27
CA LEU A 74 3.97 -7.90 -14.24
C LEU A 74 2.91 -7.03 -13.56
N GLN A 75 2.28 -7.54 -12.49
CA GLN A 75 1.30 -6.79 -11.71
C GLN A 75 1.93 -5.56 -11.03
N LEU A 76 3.11 -5.71 -10.43
CA LEU A 76 3.83 -4.61 -9.77
C LEU A 76 4.28 -3.54 -10.78
N LEU A 77 4.70 -3.94 -11.98
CA LEU A 77 5.02 -3.00 -13.06
C LEU A 77 3.78 -2.19 -13.48
N ALA A 78 2.65 -2.85 -13.69
CA ALA A 78 1.40 -2.19 -14.07
C ALA A 78 0.94 -1.18 -13.00
N ILE A 79 0.95 -1.61 -11.73
CA ILE A 79 0.57 -0.76 -10.59
C ILE A 79 1.56 0.41 -10.42
N GLY A 80 2.86 0.14 -10.52
CA GLY A 80 3.92 1.15 -10.40
C GLY A 80 3.79 2.25 -11.45
N LEU A 81 3.44 1.90 -12.69
CA LEU A 81 3.18 2.86 -13.76
C LEU A 81 1.97 3.76 -13.44
N VAL A 82 0.86 3.18 -12.99
CA VAL A 82 -0.36 3.94 -12.68
C VAL A 82 -0.16 4.89 -11.50
N TYR A 83 0.47 4.44 -10.41
CA TYR A 83 0.72 5.32 -9.26
C TYR A 83 1.77 6.39 -9.56
N SER A 84 2.81 6.07 -10.35
CA SER A 84 3.82 7.05 -10.74
C SER A 84 3.23 8.19 -11.59
N GLN A 85 2.17 7.94 -12.36
CA GLN A 85 1.49 8.99 -13.14
C GLN A 85 0.97 10.12 -12.25
N VAL A 86 0.41 9.80 -11.07
CA VAL A 86 -0.08 10.82 -10.13
C VAL A 86 1.07 11.67 -9.60
N ALA A 87 2.19 11.03 -9.23
CA ALA A 87 3.40 11.73 -8.78
C ALA A 87 3.97 12.63 -9.89
N TYR A 88 4.04 12.12 -11.12
CA TYR A 88 4.50 12.87 -12.28
C TYR A 88 3.60 14.06 -12.58
N GLU A 89 2.28 13.93 -12.49
CA GLU A 89 1.36 15.05 -12.71
C GLU A 89 1.58 16.16 -11.68
N ILE A 90 1.78 15.82 -10.40
CA ILE A 90 2.05 16.80 -9.33
C ILE A 90 3.41 17.49 -9.56
N MET A 91 4.45 16.73 -9.88
CA MET A 91 5.80 17.25 -10.12
C MET A 91 5.85 18.13 -11.38
N GLU A 92 5.23 17.69 -12.47
CA GLU A 92 5.14 18.44 -13.72
C GLU A 92 4.32 19.71 -13.56
N LYS A 93 3.20 19.68 -12.82
CA LYS A 93 2.39 20.88 -12.56
C LYS A 93 3.19 21.97 -11.82
N LYS A 94 4.12 21.58 -10.95
CA LYS A 94 4.96 22.52 -10.20
C LYS A 94 6.14 23.04 -11.02
N SER A 95 6.61 22.29 -12.01
CA SER A 95 7.79 22.62 -12.81
C SER A 95 7.49 23.19 -14.20
N ALA A 96 6.30 22.97 -14.75
CA ALA A 96 5.96 23.37 -16.11
C ALA A 96 5.62 24.85 -16.21
N ASP A 97 6.16 25.51 -17.23
CA ASP A 97 5.79 26.88 -17.60
C ASP A 97 4.45 26.85 -18.35
N VAL A 98 3.43 27.47 -17.76
CA VAL A 98 2.05 27.50 -18.28
C VAL A 98 1.96 28.24 -19.62
N ASN A 99 2.96 29.09 -19.93
CA ASN A 99 2.99 29.90 -21.15
C ASN A 99 3.61 29.17 -22.35
N GLN A 100 4.19 27.98 -22.16
CA GLN A 100 4.80 27.20 -23.24
C GLN A 100 4.09 25.86 -23.42
N GLY A 101 4.02 25.40 -24.68
CA GLY A 101 3.41 24.10 -25.00
C GLY A 101 4.06 22.93 -24.26
N MET A 102 3.28 21.87 -23.99
CA MET A 102 3.74 20.67 -23.26
C MET A 102 5.00 20.00 -23.84
N PHE A 103 5.22 20.13 -25.16
CA PHE A 103 6.37 19.55 -25.86
C PHE A 103 7.49 20.55 -26.18
N SER A 104 7.43 21.77 -25.63
CA SER A 104 8.55 22.72 -25.75
C SER A 104 9.78 22.16 -25.04
N LYS A 105 10.98 22.41 -25.57
CA LYS A 105 12.26 21.99 -24.96
C LYS A 105 12.37 22.43 -23.49
N ARG A 106 11.80 23.58 -23.15
CA ARG A 106 11.77 24.14 -21.79
C ARG A 106 10.91 23.34 -20.79
N ASN A 107 9.89 22.62 -21.26
CA ASN A 107 9.02 21.77 -20.43
C ASN A 107 9.39 20.28 -20.55
N LEU A 108 9.90 19.84 -21.71
CA LEU A 108 10.26 18.45 -21.98
C LEU A 108 11.53 18.01 -21.23
N ILE A 109 12.55 18.88 -21.17
CA ILE A 109 13.83 18.54 -20.50
C ILE A 109 13.62 18.36 -18.98
N PRO A 110 13.00 19.31 -18.24
CA PRO A 110 12.71 19.10 -16.82
C PRO A 110 11.82 17.90 -16.59
N ARG A 111 10.84 17.62 -17.46
CA ARG A 111 9.96 16.46 -17.36
C ARG A 111 10.72 15.14 -17.39
N ILE A 112 11.62 14.95 -18.36
CA ILE A 112 12.42 13.72 -18.46
C ILE A 112 13.34 13.59 -17.24
N ILE A 113 14.01 14.68 -16.84
CA ILE A 113 14.91 14.67 -15.67
C ILE A 113 14.13 14.31 -14.40
N LEU A 114 12.99 14.95 -14.16
CA LEU A 114 12.16 14.73 -12.98
C LEU A 114 11.61 13.30 -12.91
N ARG A 115 11.16 12.75 -14.04
CA ARG A 115 10.66 11.36 -14.11
C ARG A 115 11.77 10.35 -13.86
N SER A 116 12.93 10.53 -14.49
CA SER A 116 14.09 9.65 -14.31
C SER A 116 14.64 9.75 -12.90
N LEU A 117 14.76 10.96 -12.34
CA LEU A 117 15.22 11.17 -10.96
C LEU A 117 14.26 10.52 -9.95
N TYR A 118 12.95 10.69 -10.14
CA TYR A 118 11.95 10.01 -9.30
C TYR A 118 12.11 8.50 -9.34
N MET A 119 12.22 7.91 -10.55
CA MET A 119 12.37 6.46 -10.68
C MET A 119 13.69 5.95 -10.09
N LEU A 120 14.78 6.70 -10.27
CA LEU A 120 16.08 6.39 -9.66
C LEU A 120 16.02 6.45 -8.13
N LEU A 121 15.36 7.46 -7.56
CA LEU A 121 15.19 7.55 -6.11
C LEU A 121 14.33 6.41 -5.58
N CYS A 122 13.21 6.08 -6.24
CA CYS A 122 12.39 4.93 -5.87
C CYS A 122 13.18 3.62 -5.93
N GLY A 123 13.96 3.39 -6.99
CA GLY A 123 14.81 2.21 -7.12
C GLY A 123 15.92 2.17 -6.06
N PHE A 124 16.52 3.33 -5.74
CA PHE A 124 17.52 3.45 -4.70
C PHE A 124 16.96 3.10 -3.31
N PHE A 125 15.80 3.67 -2.93
CA PHE A 125 15.17 3.34 -1.66
C PHE A 125 14.69 1.89 -1.59
N ALA A 126 14.21 1.33 -2.71
CA ALA A 126 13.84 -0.08 -2.80
C ALA A 126 15.05 -1.02 -2.60
N ALA A 127 16.22 -0.67 -3.15
CA ALA A 127 17.45 -1.44 -2.96
C ALA A 127 18.04 -1.28 -1.54
N MET A 128 17.85 -0.11 -0.91
CA MET A 128 18.39 0.20 0.41
C MET A 128 17.61 -0.47 1.55
N LEU A 129 16.31 -0.75 1.39
CA LEU A 129 15.44 -1.22 2.48
C LEU A 129 14.72 -2.53 2.09
N PRO A 130 15.31 -3.71 2.33
CA PRO A 130 14.69 -5.00 2.00
C PRO A 130 13.53 -5.42 2.96
N PHE A 131 13.10 -4.55 3.88
CA PHE A 131 12.10 -4.84 4.91
C PHE A 131 10.67 -4.56 4.42
N PHE A 132 10.22 -5.29 3.40
CA PHE A 132 8.89 -5.08 2.82
C PHE A 132 7.76 -5.15 3.87
N GLY A 133 7.81 -6.15 4.75
CA GLY A 133 6.81 -6.37 5.80
C GLY A 133 6.67 -5.17 6.73
N ASP A 134 7.78 -4.71 7.32
CA ASP A 134 7.75 -3.61 8.28
C ASP A 134 7.42 -2.26 7.63
N ILE A 135 7.92 -2.01 6.42
CA ILE A 135 7.57 -0.79 5.67
C ILE A 135 6.06 -0.79 5.36
N SER A 136 5.52 -1.91 4.88
CA SER A 136 4.09 -2.02 4.60
C SER A 136 3.25 -1.83 5.88
N GLY A 137 3.73 -2.34 7.02
CA GLY A 137 3.12 -2.15 8.34
C GLY A 137 3.11 -0.69 8.78
N VAL A 138 4.22 0.04 8.65
CA VAL A 138 4.29 1.48 8.95
C VAL A 138 3.36 2.27 8.04
N VAL A 139 3.42 2.02 6.72
CA VAL A 139 2.57 2.72 5.75
C VAL A 139 1.09 2.47 6.03
N GLY A 140 0.72 1.25 6.41
CA GLY A 140 -0.65 0.92 6.80
C GLY A 140 -1.08 1.61 8.09
N ALA A 141 -0.23 1.59 9.12
CA ALA A 141 -0.56 2.16 10.42
C ALA A 141 -0.66 3.69 10.41
N VAL A 142 0.23 4.36 9.68
CA VAL A 142 0.30 5.83 9.60
C VAL A 142 -0.60 6.39 8.51
N GLY A 143 -0.66 5.72 7.36
CA GLY A 143 -1.39 6.19 6.18
C GLY A 143 -2.81 5.67 6.12
N PHE A 144 -2.97 4.35 5.96
CA PHE A 144 -4.28 3.75 5.69
C PHE A 144 -5.23 3.84 6.90
N ILE A 145 -4.75 3.58 8.12
CA ILE A 145 -5.64 3.60 9.29
C ILE A 145 -6.35 4.95 9.48
N PRO A 146 -5.64 6.10 9.48
CA PRO A 146 -6.31 7.39 9.60
C PRO A 146 -7.16 7.75 8.40
N LEU A 147 -6.70 7.45 7.18
CA LEU A 147 -7.42 7.83 5.96
C LEU A 147 -8.68 7.01 5.73
N ASP A 148 -8.67 5.72 6.06
CA ASP A 148 -9.77 4.80 5.75
C ASP A 148 -10.76 4.64 6.91
N PHE A 149 -10.30 4.69 8.17
CA PHE A 149 -11.17 4.46 9.33
C PHE A 149 -11.49 5.73 10.12
N ILE A 150 -10.52 6.64 10.31
CA ILE A 150 -10.73 7.82 11.15
C ILE A 150 -11.38 8.95 10.35
N LEU A 151 -10.84 9.25 9.16
CA LEU A 151 -11.26 10.40 8.36
C LEU A 151 -12.74 10.31 7.92
N PRO A 152 -13.27 9.18 7.43
CA PRO A 152 -14.67 9.10 7.03
C PRO A 152 -15.62 9.30 8.22
N MET A 153 -15.27 8.77 9.39
CA MET A 153 -16.07 8.93 10.62
C MET A 153 -16.06 10.38 11.12
N LEU A 154 -14.89 11.04 11.06
CA LEU A 154 -14.75 12.44 11.38
C LEU A 154 -15.57 13.32 10.42
N LEU A 155 -15.47 13.07 9.11
CA LEU A 155 -16.23 13.77 8.09
C LEU A 155 -17.74 13.55 8.24
N TYR A 156 -18.18 12.33 8.53
CA TYR A 156 -19.59 12.02 8.78
C TYR A 156 -20.12 12.82 9.97
N ASN A 157 -19.40 12.79 11.10
CA ASN A 157 -19.79 13.51 12.31
C ASN A 157 -19.80 15.03 12.11
N LYS A 158 -18.87 15.57 11.31
CA LYS A 158 -18.79 17.02 11.02
C LYS A 158 -19.89 17.49 10.06
N THR A 159 -20.23 16.69 9.06
CA THR A 159 -21.22 17.03 8.03
C THR A 159 -22.66 16.84 8.52
N TYR A 160 -22.98 15.67 9.09
CA TYR A 160 -24.35 15.33 9.49
C TYR A 160 -24.69 15.72 10.92
N LYS A 161 -23.69 16.00 11.76
CA LYS A 161 -23.85 16.40 13.18
C LYS A 161 -24.92 15.57 13.91
N PRO A 162 -24.80 14.23 13.94
CA PRO A 162 -25.80 13.40 14.58
C PRO A 162 -25.91 13.75 16.08
N PRO A 163 -27.12 13.68 16.67
CA PRO A 163 -27.29 13.97 18.09
C PRO A 163 -26.44 13.00 18.93
N LYS A 164 -25.82 13.51 20.00
CA LYS A 164 -24.93 12.73 20.89
C LYS A 164 -25.61 11.53 21.57
N SER A 165 -26.94 11.53 21.61
CA SER A 165 -27.75 10.42 22.11
C SER A 165 -27.92 9.27 21.12
N THR A 166 -27.50 9.45 19.86
CA THR A 166 -27.70 8.45 18.80
C THR A 166 -26.64 7.37 18.87
N PHE A 167 -27.04 6.12 18.72
CA PHE A 167 -26.14 4.97 18.65
C PHE A 167 -25.05 5.12 17.56
N ILE A 168 -25.42 5.71 16.41
CA ILE A 168 -24.50 5.99 15.29
C ILE A 168 -23.35 6.91 15.71
N TYR A 169 -23.61 7.92 16.55
CA TYR A 169 -22.56 8.82 17.03
C TYR A 169 -21.55 8.07 17.90
N TRP A 170 -22.02 7.22 18.80
CA TRP A 170 -21.15 6.39 19.65
C TRP A 170 -20.34 5.36 18.86
N ILE A 171 -20.92 4.72 17.84
CA ILE A 171 -20.18 3.84 16.93
C ILE A 171 -19.06 4.62 16.24
N ASN A 172 -19.35 5.76 15.64
CA ASN A 172 -18.35 6.54 14.92
C ASN A 172 -17.21 6.98 15.84
N ILE A 173 -17.52 7.43 17.06
CA ILE A 173 -16.51 7.78 18.07
C ILE A 173 -15.71 6.55 18.50
N SER A 174 -16.35 5.40 18.73
CA SER A 174 -15.66 4.16 19.10
C SER A 174 -14.68 3.71 18.02
N ILE A 175 -15.09 3.72 16.75
CA ILE A 175 -14.22 3.41 15.61
C ILE A 175 -13.03 4.36 15.61
N MET A 176 -13.24 5.67 15.71
CA MET A 176 -12.12 6.62 15.74
C MET A 176 -11.13 6.32 16.88
N ILE A 177 -11.61 6.05 18.10
CA ILE A 177 -10.73 5.79 19.25
C ILE A 177 -9.95 4.48 19.07
N VAL A 178 -10.64 3.39 18.70
CA VAL A 178 -10.03 2.06 18.53
C VAL A 178 -8.98 2.10 17.43
N PHE A 179 -9.30 2.68 16.27
CA PHE A 179 -8.37 2.75 15.15
C PHE A 179 -7.24 3.76 15.38
N THR A 180 -7.47 4.83 16.16
CA THR A 180 -6.35 5.70 16.60
C THR A 180 -5.37 4.92 17.48
N GLY A 181 -5.89 4.15 18.44
CA GLY A 181 -5.05 3.28 19.28
C GLY A 181 -4.28 2.24 18.46
N ALA A 182 -4.97 1.56 17.54
CA ALA A 182 -4.37 0.59 16.63
C ALA A 182 -3.30 1.23 15.72
N GLY A 183 -3.53 2.44 15.21
CA GLY A 183 -2.56 3.18 14.41
C GLY A 183 -1.30 3.54 15.20
N ILE A 184 -1.44 4.03 16.44
CA ILE A 184 -0.30 4.35 17.31
C ILE A 184 0.51 3.08 17.64
N LEU A 185 -0.17 2.02 18.08
CA LEU A 185 0.48 0.75 18.44
C LEU A 185 1.14 0.08 17.22
N GLY A 186 0.46 0.07 16.08
CA GLY A 186 0.97 -0.48 14.82
C GLY A 186 2.18 0.29 14.31
N THR A 187 2.15 1.63 14.39
CA THR A 187 3.28 2.48 14.04
C THR A 187 4.47 2.21 14.95
N PHE A 188 4.25 2.19 16.28
CA PHE A 188 5.31 1.91 17.23
C PHE A 188 5.93 0.52 17.02
N SER A 189 5.10 -0.51 16.81
CA SER A 189 5.56 -1.88 16.58
C SER A 189 6.40 -1.99 15.29
N SER A 190 5.90 -1.43 14.20
CA SER A 190 6.55 -1.52 12.88
C SER A 190 7.82 -0.67 12.80
N VAL A 191 7.82 0.53 13.39
CA VAL A 191 9.03 1.38 13.46
C VAL A 191 10.10 0.71 14.35
N ARG A 192 9.70 0.11 15.48
CA ARG A 192 10.65 -0.61 16.34
C ARG A 192 11.31 -1.77 15.58
N LYS A 193 10.53 -2.57 14.85
CA LYS A 193 11.07 -3.67 14.03
C LYS A 193 12.00 -3.13 12.95
N LEU A 194 11.57 -2.13 12.19
CA LEU A 194 12.37 -1.49 11.17
C LEU A 194 13.72 -0.98 11.71
N VAL A 195 13.74 -0.35 12.91
CA VAL A 195 15.00 0.11 13.53
C VAL A 195 15.89 -1.05 13.96
N LEU A 196 15.32 -2.10 14.54
CA LEU A 196 16.07 -3.29 14.94
C LEU A 196 16.68 -3.99 13.72
N ASP A 197 15.90 -4.17 12.67
CA ASP A 197 16.34 -4.85 11.45
C ASP A 197 17.35 -3.99 10.66
N ALA A 198 17.12 -2.67 10.58
CA ALA A 198 18.08 -1.74 10.00
C ALA A 198 19.40 -1.67 10.80
N SER A 199 19.38 -1.87 12.12
CA SER A 199 20.61 -1.89 12.94
C SER A 199 21.45 -3.16 12.77
N LYS A 200 20.81 -4.27 12.38
CA LYS A 200 21.49 -5.52 12.03
C LYS A 200 21.96 -5.50 10.57
N PHE A 201 21.29 -4.73 9.73
CA PHE A 201 21.59 -4.63 8.32
C PHE A 201 22.89 -3.88 8.07
N LYS A 202 23.85 -4.56 7.45
CA LYS A 202 25.02 -3.91 6.85
C LYS A 202 24.71 -3.60 5.39
N LEU A 203 24.63 -2.30 5.08
CA LEU A 203 24.45 -1.81 3.71
C LEU A 203 25.50 -2.44 2.79
N PHE A 204 25.06 -3.29 1.85
CA PHE A 204 25.87 -4.02 0.87
C PHE A 204 26.77 -5.16 1.39
N SER A 205 26.43 -5.80 2.51
CA SER A 205 27.05 -7.09 2.91
C SER A 205 26.22 -8.25 2.35
N ASP A 206 26.87 -9.30 1.84
CA ASP A 206 26.23 -10.52 1.26
C ASP A 206 25.44 -11.37 2.27
N ASP A 207 25.33 -10.94 3.53
CA ASP A 207 24.62 -11.67 4.57
C ASP A 207 23.14 -11.25 4.58
N VAL A 208 22.30 -12.08 3.98
CA VAL A 208 20.85 -12.03 4.11
C VAL A 208 20.52 -12.29 5.58
N VAL A 209 20.09 -11.26 6.32
CA VAL A 209 19.69 -11.41 7.72
C VAL A 209 18.24 -11.86 7.76
N ASP A 210 18.03 -13.09 8.23
CA ASP A 210 16.72 -13.70 8.56
C ASP A 210 15.93 -12.95 9.65
#